data_AF-A0A2T1CCA4-F1
#
_entry.id   AF-A0A2T1CCA4-F1
#
_cell.length_a   1.000
_cell.length_b   1.000
_cell.length_c   1.000
_cell.angle_alpha   90.00
_cell.angle_beta   90.00
_cell.angle_gamma   90.00
#
_symmetry.space_group_name_H-M   'P 1'
#
loop_
_entity.id
_entity.type
_entity.pdbx_description
1 polymer ?
#
loop_
_entity_poly.entity_id
_entity_poly.type
_entity_poly.pdbx_seq_one_letter_code
_entity_poly.pdbx_strand_id
1 'polypeptide(L)'
;FQPKLTIKPPHPIPPLLTKLTTEPKKPKPPALPPREELTGEQIKQGREAIGWSRKQLGGFLDLSADYIDKLERGDRLVTPELEAKIRKLLKLA
;
A
#
# COMPACT_ATOMS: atom_id res chain seq x y z
N PHE A 1 -29.82 21.66 -29.08
CA PHE A 1 -29.56 20.22 -28.91
C PHE A 1 -29.13 19.97 -27.47
N GLN A 2 -29.93 19.25 -26.68
CA GLN A 2 -29.55 18.82 -25.33
C GLN A 2 -29.37 17.30 -25.36
N PRO A 3 -28.19 16.73 -25.03
CA PRO A 3 -28.06 15.30 -24.87
C PRO A 3 -28.69 14.89 -23.53
N LYS A 4 -29.78 14.12 -23.59
CA LYS A 4 -30.45 13.54 -22.42
C LYS A 4 -29.67 12.30 -21.97
N LEU A 5 -28.79 12.42 -20.98
CA LEU A 5 -28.07 11.28 -20.40
C LEU A 5 -29.01 10.54 -19.43
N THR A 6 -29.65 9.46 -19.89
CA THR A 6 -30.44 8.56 -19.04
C THR A 6 -29.48 7.62 -18.29
N ILE A 7 -29.28 7.86 -17.00
CA ILE A 7 -28.54 6.95 -16.11
C ILE A 7 -29.58 6.02 -15.48
N LYS A 8 -29.56 4.73 -15.83
CA LYS A 8 -30.38 3.73 -15.12
C LYS A 8 -29.77 3.53 -13.73
N PRO A 9 -30.57 3.52 -12.65
CA PRO A 9 -30.05 3.24 -11.32
C PRO A 9 -29.42 1.85 -11.30
N PRO A 10 -28.16 1.69 -10.84
CA PRO A 10 -27.58 0.38 -10.67
C PRO A 10 -28.42 -0.41 -9.64
N HIS A 11 -28.61 -1.69 -9.93
CA HIS A 11 -29.42 -2.65 -9.17
C HIS A 11 -29.23 -2.50 -7.65
N PRO A 12 -30.29 -2.69 -6.84
CA PRO A 12 -30.14 -2.69 -5.38
C PRO A 12 -29.16 -3.78 -4.96
N ILE A 13 -28.21 -3.40 -4.10
CA ILE A 13 -27.24 -4.32 -3.50
C ILE A 13 -28.03 -5.29 -2.61
N PRO A 14 -27.92 -6.62 -2.80
CA PRO A 14 -28.62 -7.57 -1.95
C PRO A 14 -28.07 -7.54 -0.50
N PRO A 15 -28.92 -7.65 0.53
CA PRO A 15 -28.46 -7.77 1.91
C PRO A 15 -27.77 -9.13 2.09
N LEU A 16 -26.44 -9.09 2.30
CA LEU A 16 -25.68 -10.31 2.55
C LEU A 16 -26.10 -10.92 3.90
N LEU A 17 -26.45 -12.19 3.83
CA LEU A 17 -27.03 -13.04 4.85
C LEU A 17 -26.22 -13.05 6.16
N THR A 18 -26.94 -12.86 7.26
CA THR A 18 -26.46 -13.07 8.62
C THR A 18 -26.24 -14.56 8.94
N LYS A 19 -25.19 -14.81 9.74
CA LYS A 19 -24.90 -15.98 10.62
C LYS A 19 -24.16 -17.17 10.01
N LEU A 20 -22.88 -17.31 10.39
CA LEU A 20 -22.27 -18.62 10.64
C LEU A 20 -21.24 -18.51 11.78
N THR A 21 -21.72 -18.76 13.00
CA THR A 21 -20.90 -19.09 14.17
C THR A 21 -20.39 -20.52 14.01
N THR A 22 -19.07 -20.75 14.00
CA THR A 22 -18.34 -21.85 14.67
C THR A 22 -16.93 -22.00 14.10
N GLU A 23 -15.94 -21.95 14.98
CA GLU A 23 -14.52 -22.21 14.69
C GLU A 23 -14.28 -23.69 14.35
N PRO A 24 -13.35 -23.98 13.42
CA PRO A 24 -12.36 -25.01 13.70
C PRO A 24 -10.93 -24.50 13.45
N LYS A 25 -10.05 -24.72 14.44
CA LYS A 25 -8.61 -24.48 14.38
C LYS A 25 -7.99 -25.10 13.12
N LYS A 26 -7.64 -24.27 12.14
CA LYS A 26 -6.82 -24.70 10.99
C LYS A 26 -5.35 -24.72 11.41
N PRO A 27 -4.59 -25.79 11.10
CA PRO A 27 -3.16 -25.81 11.32
C PRO A 27 -2.51 -24.66 10.53
N LYS A 28 -1.70 -23.87 11.24
CA LYS A 28 -0.89 -22.77 10.68
C LYS A 28 -0.10 -23.31 9.49
N PRO A 29 -0.21 -22.73 8.29
CA PRO A 29 0.77 -23.00 7.24
C PRO A 29 2.17 -22.67 7.81
N PRO A 30 3.23 -23.40 7.41
CA PRO A 30 4.59 -23.03 7.78
C PRO A 30 4.79 -21.56 7.44
N ALA A 31 5.26 -20.81 8.43
CA ALA A 31 5.52 -19.39 8.30
C ALA A 31 6.41 -19.17 7.06
N LEU A 32 5.83 -18.57 6.02
CA LEU A 32 6.66 -17.79 5.11
C LEU A 32 7.43 -16.83 6.03
N PRO A 33 8.76 -16.70 5.91
CA PRO A 33 9.45 -15.67 6.67
C PRO A 33 8.64 -14.39 6.43
N PRO A 34 8.25 -13.65 7.48
CA PRO A 34 7.61 -12.38 7.26
C PRO A 34 8.52 -11.66 6.28
N ARG A 35 8.05 -11.45 5.04
CA ARG A 35 8.71 -10.48 4.17
C ARG A 35 8.66 -9.24 5.02
N GLU A 36 9.80 -8.83 5.56
CA GLU A 36 9.88 -7.68 6.46
C GLU A 36 9.19 -6.56 5.71
N GLU A 37 7.97 -6.22 6.14
CA GLU A 37 7.20 -5.15 5.51
C GLU A 37 8.09 -3.92 5.59
N LEU A 38 8.31 -3.26 4.46
CA LEU A 38 9.24 -2.16 4.39
C LEU A 38 8.72 -1.05 5.30
N THR A 39 9.41 -0.84 6.41
CA THR A 39 9.01 0.15 7.39
C THR A 39 9.41 1.55 6.93
N GLY A 40 8.69 2.57 7.40
CA GLY A 40 9.02 3.96 7.13
C GLY A 40 10.47 4.31 7.51
N GLU A 41 10.97 3.72 8.60
CA GLU A 41 12.36 3.87 9.05
C GLU A 41 13.36 3.31 8.01
N GLN A 42 13.10 2.13 7.44
CA GLN A 42 13.95 1.54 6.39
C GLN A 42 13.95 2.39 5.12
N ILE A 43 12.81 2.99 4.75
CA ILE A 43 12.73 3.94 3.63
C ILE A 43 13.62 5.16 3.90
N LYS A 44 13.51 5.73 5.10
CA LYS A 44 14.31 6.89 5.51
C LYS A 44 15.80 6.56 5.51
N GLN A 45 16.19 5.44 6.09
CA GLN A 45 17.58 4.98 6.14
C GLN A 45 18.13 4.72 4.73
N GLY A 46 17.38 4.03 3.86
CA GLY A 46 17.79 3.79 2.47
C GLY A 46 17.92 5.09 1.68
N ARG A 47 17.01 6.05 1.89
CA ARG A 47 17.08 7.38 1.27
C ARG A 47 18.33 8.14 1.73
N GLU A 48 18.62 8.13 3.03
CA GLU A 48 19.78 8.81 3.61
C GLU A 48 21.11 8.17 3.20
N ALA A 49 21.17 6.84 3.12
CA ALA A 49 22.35 6.09 2.68
C ALA A 49 22.76 6.43 1.24
N ILE A 50 21.79 6.75 0.37
CA ILE A 50 22.02 7.13 -1.04
C ILE A 50 22.14 8.65 -1.20
N GLY A 51 21.90 9.42 -0.13
CA GLY A 51 21.96 10.88 -0.14
C GLY A 51 20.82 11.55 -0.90
N TRP A 52 19.66 10.89 -1.01
CA TRP A 52 18.50 11.44 -1.70
C TRP A 52 17.64 12.32 -0.78
N SER A 53 17.07 13.37 -1.34
CA SER A 53 16.00 14.13 -0.70
C SER A 53 14.65 13.44 -0.91
N ARG A 54 13.68 13.73 -0.04
CA ARG A 54 12.30 13.21 -0.16
C ARG A 54 11.64 13.60 -1.50
N LYS A 55 11.98 14.78 -2.02
CA LYS A 55 11.53 15.25 -3.35
C LYS A 55 12.08 14.38 -4.48
N GLN A 56 13.35 13.96 -4.39
CA GLN A 56 13.96 13.08 -5.39
C GLN A 56 13.34 11.69 -5.34
N LEU A 57 13.22 11.09 -4.14
CA LEU A 57 12.57 9.79 -3.99
C LEU A 57 11.11 9.81 -4.46
N GLY A 58 10.38 10.87 -4.09
CA GLY A 58 9.02 11.10 -4.56
C GLY A 58 8.95 11.24 -6.09
N GLY A 59 9.86 12.00 -6.70
CA GLY A 59 9.91 12.16 -8.15
C GLY A 59 10.11 10.85 -8.92
N PHE A 60 10.90 9.92 -8.40
CA PHE A 60 11.07 8.59 -9.02
C PHE A 60 9.85 7.66 -8.84
N LEU A 61 9.04 7.91 -7.80
CA LEU A 61 7.87 7.10 -7.46
C LEU A 61 6.55 7.73 -7.93
N ASP A 62 6.61 8.90 -8.57
CA ASP A 62 5.45 9.76 -8.89
C ASP A 62 4.62 10.13 -7.64
N LEU A 63 5.31 10.35 -6.52
CA LEU A 63 4.73 10.70 -5.22
C LEU A 63 5.20 12.09 -4.77
N SER A 64 4.34 12.79 -4.03
CA SER A 64 4.74 14.06 -3.42
C SER A 64 5.71 13.83 -2.26
N ALA A 65 6.57 14.82 -1.98
CA ALA A 65 7.49 14.75 -0.84
C ALA A 65 6.75 14.60 0.51
N ASP A 66 5.57 15.19 0.64
CA ASP A 66 4.66 14.99 1.78
C ASP A 66 4.16 13.55 1.89
N TYR A 67 3.88 12.89 0.76
CA TYR A 67 3.51 11.48 0.76
C TYR A 67 4.66 10.62 1.28
N ILE A 68 5.89 10.90 0.84
CA ILE A 68 7.10 10.21 1.33
C ILE A 68 7.29 10.46 2.83
N ASP A 69 7.12 11.70 3.32
CA ASP A 69 7.21 11.99 4.76
C ASP A 69 6.19 11.20 5.59
N LYS A 70 4.95 11.06 5.10
CA LYS A 70 3.91 10.21 5.74
C LYS A 70 4.26 8.73 5.72
N LEU A 71 4.87 8.23 4.66
CA LEU A 71 5.38 6.85 4.61
C LEU A 71 6.52 6.65 5.61
N GLU A 72 7.49 7.56 5.65
CA GLU A 72 8.63 7.50 6.57
C GLU A 72 8.17 7.53 8.05
N ARG A 73 7.11 8.28 8.36
CA ARG A 73 6.51 8.33 9.70
C ARG A 73 5.64 7.13 10.07
N GLY A 74 5.26 6.30 9.09
CA GLY A 74 4.32 5.19 9.28
C GLY A 74 2.84 5.62 9.35
N ASP A 75 2.51 6.85 8.96
CA ASP A 75 1.12 7.34 8.85
C ASP A 75 0.37 6.67 7.68
N ARG A 76 1.13 6.20 6.67
CA ARG A 76 0.62 5.44 5.54
C ARG A 76 1.26 4.07 5.44
N LEU A 77 0.44 3.08 5.16
CA LEU A 77 0.89 1.74 4.79
C LEU A 77 1.57 1.78 3.42
N VAL A 78 2.76 1.16 3.34
CA VAL A 78 3.45 0.93 2.09
C VAL A 78 2.77 -0.24 1.40
N THR A 79 2.14 -0.01 0.24
CA THR A 79 1.56 -1.11 -0.52
C THR A 79 2.67 -2.02 -1.07
N PRO A 80 2.41 -3.33 -1.28
CA PRO A 80 3.44 -4.25 -1.79
C PRO A 80 4.04 -3.82 -3.13
N GLU A 81 3.26 -3.18 -4.00
CA GLU A 81 3.75 -2.63 -5.27
C GLU A 81 4.72 -1.46 -5.04
N LEU A 82 4.38 -0.55 -4.12
CA LEU A 82 5.21 0.59 -3.79
C LEU A 82 6.50 0.14 -3.09
N GLU A 83 6.40 -0.83 -2.18
CA GLU A 83 7.54 -1.46 -1.54
C GLU A 83 8.52 -2.03 -2.58
N ALA A 84 8.03 -2.78 -3.57
CA ALA A 84 8.88 -3.36 -4.60
C ALA A 84 9.62 -2.27 -5.41
N LYS A 85 8.96 -1.15 -5.71
CA LYS A 85 9.58 0.01 -6.38
C LYS A 85 10.64 0.66 -5.49
N ILE A 86 10.34 0.87 -4.20
CA ILE A 86 11.27 1.48 -3.25
C ILE A 86 12.50 0.59 -3.06
N ARG A 87 12.33 -0.71 -2.82
CA ARG A 87 13.43 -1.67 -2.67
C ARG A 87 14.34 -1.67 -3.90
N LYS A 88 13.76 -1.65 -5.10
CA LYS A 88 14.50 -1.58 -6.37
C LYS A 88 15.30 -0.29 -6.50
N LEU A 89 14.71 0.85 -6.13
CA LEU A 89 15.35 2.16 -6.22
C LEU A 89 16.45 2.34 -5.17
N LEU A 90 16.17 1.94 -3.94
CA LEU A 90 17.08 2.08 -2.80
C LEU A 90 18.09 0.93 -2.70
N LYS A 91 18.05 -0.03 -3.64
CA LYS A 91 18.90 -1.23 -3.64
C LYS A 91 18.92 -1.97 -2.29
N LEU A 92 17.77 -1.97 -1.62
CA LEU A 92 17.58 -2.67 -0.35
C LEU A 92 17.42 -4.17 -0.68
N ALA A 93 18.34 -4.99 -0.16
CA ALA A 93 18.37 -6.45 -0.36
C ALA A 93 17.24 -7.16 0.39
#